data_AF-A0A527XHE5-F1
#
_entry.id   AF-A0A527XHE5-F1
#
_cell.length_a   1.000
_cell.length_b   1.000
_cell.length_c   1.000
_cell.angle_alpha   90.00
_cell.angle_beta   90.00
_cell.angle_gamma   90.00
#
_symmetry.space_group_name_H-M   'P 1'
#
loop_
_entity.id
_entity.type
_entity.pdbx_description
1 polymer ?
#
loop_
_entity_poly.entity_id
_entity_poly.type
_entity_poly.pdbx_seq_one_letter_code
_entity_poly.pdbx_strand_id
1 'polypeptide(L)' 'GLKFFPVVGWAERGGGNAVGHGNSVPRFHITWGTGPGVLEPFVLRVREAQKRGLVQFRFRHRVNEIIRSGNTVTGVRG' A
#
# COMPACT_ATOMS: atom_id res chain seq x y z
N GLY A 1 1.70 7.40 13.69
CA GLY A 1 1.08 7.73 12.39
C GLY A 1 2.15 8.03 11.38
N LEU A 2 1.79 8.40 10.14
CA LEU A 2 2.77 8.69 9.09
C LEU A 2 3.65 9.89 9.48
N LYS A 3 4.95 9.81 9.19
CA LYS A 3 5.89 10.92 9.33
C LYS A 3 6.46 11.25 7.95
N PHE A 4 6.29 12.48 7.50
CA PHE A 4 6.75 12.91 6.17
C PHE A 4 8.21 13.36 6.19
N PHE A 5 8.95 12.99 5.15
CA PHE A 5 10.28 13.48 4.86
C PHE A 5 10.13 14.85 4.17
N PRO A 6 10.56 15.96 4.80
CA PRO A 6 10.19 17.30 4.37
C PRO A 6 11.15 17.83 3.29
N VAL A 7 11.27 17.13 2.17
CA VAL A 7 12.13 17.53 1.04
C VAL A 7 11.38 17.47 -0.27
N VAL A 8 11.54 18.52 -1.07
CA VAL A 8 11.10 18.56 -2.46
C VAL A 8 12.11 17.78 -3.32
N GLY A 9 11.70 16.63 -3.85
CA GLY A 9 12.58 15.75 -4.62
C GLY A 9 12.76 16.21 -6.07
N TRP A 10 13.94 16.74 -6.41
CA TRP A 10 14.24 17.13 -7.81
C TRP A 10 14.26 15.94 -8.78
N ALA A 11 14.52 14.74 -8.28
CA ALA A 11 14.47 13.48 -9.04
C ALA A 11 13.12 13.25 -9.72
N GLU A 12 12.02 13.83 -9.22
CA GLU A 12 10.70 13.76 -9.84
C GLU A 12 10.59 14.42 -11.21
N ARG A 13 11.44 15.41 -11.48
CA ARG A 13 11.36 16.24 -12.70
C ARG A 13 12.03 15.61 -13.91
N GLY A 14 12.70 14.45 -13.78
CA GLY A 14 13.21 13.59 -14.85
C GLY A 14 14.23 14.15 -15.86
N GLY A 15 14.33 15.48 -16.04
CA GLY A 15 15.21 16.11 -17.05
C GLY A 15 15.71 17.52 -16.71
N GLY A 16 15.58 17.99 -15.47
CA GLY A 16 16.14 19.27 -15.00
C GLY A 16 15.43 20.55 -15.49
N ASN A 17 14.55 20.46 -16.50
CA ASN A 17 13.69 21.56 -16.94
C ASN A 17 12.19 21.19 -16.79
N ALA A 18 11.31 22.19 -16.85
CA ALA A 18 9.87 21.99 -16.59
C ALA A 18 9.09 21.40 -17.78
N VAL A 19 9.76 21.14 -18.92
CA VAL A 19 9.13 20.83 -20.22
C VAL A 19 9.54 19.44 -20.75
N GLY A 20 10.52 18.79 -20.13
CA GLY A 20 10.97 17.44 -20.45
C GLY A 20 10.21 16.33 -19.71
N HIS A 21 10.75 15.11 -19.76
CA HIS A 21 10.20 13.96 -19.04
C HIS A 21 10.22 14.17 -17.52
N GLY A 22 9.14 13.77 -16.83
CA GLY A 22 9.02 13.87 -15.37
C GLY A 22 7.75 14.62 -14.95
N ASN A 23 7.64 14.91 -13.65
CA ASN A 23 6.53 15.70 -13.12
C ASN A 23 6.74 17.19 -13.40
N SER A 24 5.70 17.87 -13.88
CA SER A 24 5.72 19.33 -14.09
C SER A 24 5.92 20.13 -12.80
N VAL A 25 5.54 19.55 -11.65
CA VAL A 25 5.78 20.06 -10.30
C VAL A 25 6.09 18.89 -9.34
N PRO A 26 6.83 19.12 -8.25
CA PRO A 26 7.04 18.09 -7.22
C PRO A 26 5.73 17.64 -6.56
N ARG A 27 5.52 16.33 -6.42
CA ARG A 27 4.32 15.71 -5.86
C ARG A 27 4.57 14.42 -5.08
N PHE A 28 5.81 14.00 -4.88
CA PHE A 28 6.08 12.88 -3.98
C PHE A 28 5.87 13.30 -2.53
N HIS A 29 5.04 12.52 -1.84
CA HIS A 29 4.85 12.61 -0.41
C HIS A 29 5.62 11.45 0.22
N ILE A 30 6.92 11.64 0.39
CA ILE A 30 7.82 10.61 0.91
C ILE A 30 7.66 10.57 2.42
N THR A 31 7.55 9.35 2.97
CA THR A 31 7.56 9.14 4.42
C THR A 31 8.93 8.68 4.88
N TRP A 32 9.28 9.00 6.13
CA TRP A 32 10.42 8.36 6.78
C TRP A 32 10.21 6.85 6.83
N GLY A 33 11.16 6.09 6.28
CA GLY A 33 11.00 4.64 6.11
C GLY A 33 9.92 4.26 5.10
N THR A 34 9.81 4.96 3.96
CA THR A 34 8.83 4.65 2.89
C THR A 34 8.74 3.14 2.61
N GLY A 35 7.52 2.61 2.58
CA GLY A 35 7.26 1.18 2.70
C GLY A 35 6.94 0.81 4.15
N PRO A 36 7.92 0.37 4.99
CA PRO A 36 7.66 0.00 6.38
C PRO A 36 6.94 1.06 7.22
N GLY A 37 7.37 2.32 7.16
CA GLY A 37 6.77 3.45 7.88
C GLY A 37 5.38 3.82 7.38
N VAL A 38 5.05 3.50 6.12
CA VAL A 38 3.67 3.61 5.60
C VAL A 38 2.81 2.47 6.12
N LEU A 39 3.34 1.24 6.12
CA LEU A 39 2.60 0.04 6.47
C LEU A 39 2.36 -0.10 7.98
N GLU A 40 3.32 0.31 8.82
CA GLU A 40 3.31 0.08 10.28
C GLU A 40 1.98 0.50 10.95
N PRO A 41 1.40 1.69 10.72
CA PRO A 41 0.13 2.07 11.34
C PRO A 41 -1.05 1.19 10.95
N PHE A 42 -1.02 0.56 9.77
CA PHE A 42 -2.07 -0.35 9.30
C PHE A 42 -1.84 -1.75 9.84
N VAL A 43 -0.60 -2.23 9.80
CA VAL A 43 -0.21 -3.53 10.37
C VAL A 43 -0.60 -3.60 11.85
N LEU A 44 -0.32 -2.55 12.63
CA LEU A 44 -0.71 -2.47 14.04
C LEU A 44 -2.23 -2.62 14.22
N ARG A 45 -3.04 -1.86 13.45
CA ARG A 45 -4.50 -1.96 13.53
C ARG A 45 -5.03 -3.34 13.17
N VAL A 46 -4.50 -3.96 12.11
CA VAL A 46 -4.95 -5.29 11.67
C VAL A 46 -4.52 -6.36 12.68
N ARG A 47 -3.35 -6.22 13.31
CA ARG A 47 -2.90 -7.11 14.41
C ARG A 47 -3.81 -7.00 15.63
N GLU A 48 -4.23 -5.79 16.03
CA GLU A 48 -5.21 -5.61 17.11
C GLU A 48 -6.58 -6.20 16.76
N ALA A 49 -7.05 -6.03 15.53
CA ALA A 49 -8.27 -6.69 15.06
C ALA A 49 -8.16 -8.22 15.10
N GLN A 50 -6.99 -8.78 14.80
CA GLN A 50 -6.73 -10.21 14.92
C GLN A 50 -6.75 -10.69 16.37
N LYS A 51 -6.18 -9.93 17.32
CA LYS A 51 -6.27 -10.25 18.76
C LYS A 51 -7.72 -10.27 19.25
N ARG A 52 -8.58 -9.41 18.68
CA ARG A 52 -10.02 -9.35 18.95
C ARG A 52 -10.85 -10.42 18.21
N GLY A 53 -10.22 -11.27 17.41
CA GLY A 53 -10.91 -12.32 16.63
C GLY A 53 -11.67 -11.82 15.39
N LEU A 54 -11.49 -10.56 14.99
CA LEU A 54 -12.18 -9.98 13.82
C LEU A 54 -11.46 -10.28 12.50
N VAL A 55 -10.17 -10.61 12.55
CA VAL A 55 -9.33 -10.89 11.38
C VAL A 55 -8.54 -12.17 11.63
N GLN A 56 -8.42 -13.02 10.61
CA GLN A 56 -7.52 -14.16 10.61
C GLN A 56 -6.44 -13.97 9.54
N PHE A 57 -5.20 -14.28 9.88
CA PHE A 57 -4.11 -14.29 8.91
C PHE A 57 -3.91 -15.70 8.36
N ARG A 58 -3.87 -15.83 7.03
CA ARG A 58 -3.56 -17.08 6.33
C ARG A 58 -2.29 -16.87 5.50
N PHE A 59 -1.15 -16.84 6.18
CA PHE A 59 0.14 -16.67 5.51
C PHE A 59 0.49 -17.91 4.68
N ARG A 60 1.25 -17.71 3.59
CA ARG A 60 1.63 -18.78 2.65
C ARG A 60 0.45 -19.55 2.05
N HIS A 61 -0.74 -18.96 2.07
CA HIS A 61 -1.93 -19.46 1.38
C HIS A 61 -2.07 -18.69 0.07
N ARG A 62 -2.21 -19.41 -1.05
CA ARG A 62 -2.26 -18.80 -2.39
C ARG A 62 -3.61 -19.07 -3.02
N VAL A 63 -4.49 -18.07 -2.90
CA VAL A 63 -5.75 -18.06 -3.63
C VAL A 63 -5.48 -18.17 -5.12
N ASN A 64 -6.14 -19.13 -5.77
CA ASN A 64 -6.01 -19.39 -7.20
C ASN A 64 -7.36 -19.41 -7.93
N GLU A 65 -8.48 -19.45 -7.19
CA GLU A 65 -9.82 -19.50 -7.77
C GLU A 65 -10.82 -18.68 -6.94
N ILE A 66 -11.72 -17.98 -7.64
CA ILE A 66 -12.89 -17.32 -7.08
C ILE A 66 -14.10 -18.24 -7.28
N ILE A 67 -14.78 -18.60 -6.19
CA ILE A 67 -15.95 -19.46 -6.23
C ILE A 67 -17.19 -18.61 -6.51
N ARG A 68 -18.04 -19.08 -7.43
CA ARG A 68 -19.31 -18.43 -7.80
C ARG A 68 -20.49 -19.39 -7.71
N SER A 69 -21.65 -18.83 -7.40
CA SER A 69 -22.96 -19.48 -7.59
C SER A 69 -23.79 -18.58 -8.50
N GLY A 70 -24.02 -19.03 -9.74
CA GLY A 70 -24.53 -18.17 -10.81
C GLY A 70 -23.65 -16.93 -11.00
N ASN A 71 -24.25 -15.75 -10.88
CA ASN A 71 -23.55 -14.46 -11.02
C ASN A 71 -22.98 -13.90 -9.71
N THR A 72 -23.09 -14.63 -8.59
CA THR A 72 -22.66 -14.16 -7.26
C THR A 72 -21.36 -14.82 -6.82
N VAL A 73 -20.40 -14.04 -6.31
CA VAL A 73 -19.18 -14.56 -5.67
C VAL A 73 -19.53 -15.06 -4.27
N THR A 74 -19.20 -16.31 -3.99
CA THR A 74 -19.49 -16.97 -2.71
C THR A 74 -18.24 -17.33 -1.91
N GLY A 75 -17.05 -17.20 -2.51
CA GLY A 75 -15.80 -17.41 -1.78
C GLY A 75 -14.56 -17.41 -2.66
N VAL A 76 -13.47 -17.86 -2.06
CA VAL A 76 -12.17 -18.08 -2.71
C VAL A 76 -11.62 -19.43 -2.25
N ARG A 77 -10.78 -20.07 -3.06
CA ARG A 77 -10.04 -21.28 -2.70
C ARG A 77 -8.61 -21.27 -3.25
N GLY A 78 -7.81 -22.22 -2.77
CA GLY A 78 -6.38 -22.34 -3.05
C GLY A 78 -5.53 -21.74 -1.93
#